data_AF-A0A946N8N8-F1
#
_entry.id   AF-A0A946N8N8-F1
#
_cell.length_a   1.000
_cell.length_b   1.000
_cell.length_c   1.000
_cell.angle_alpha   90.00
_cell.angle_beta   90.00
_cell.angle_gamma   90.00
#
_symmetry.space_group_name_H-M   'P 1'
#
loop_
_entity.id
_entity.type
_entity.pdbx_description
1 polymer ?
#
loop_
_entity_poly.entity_id
_entity_poly.type
_entity_poly.pdbx_seq_one_letter_code
_entity_poly.pdbx_strand_id
1 'polypeptide(L)' 'SDWNHTYTRETAVFPLDFVKKNKFWPSVSRVDDAYGDRNLHCTCAPMSDYSE' A
#
# COMPACT_ATOMS: atom_id res chain seq x y z
N SER A 1 -13.94 -3.14 -9.57
CA SER A 1 -14.49 -2.37 -8.43
C SER A 1 -14.76 -3.24 -7.21
N ASP A 2 -14.14 -4.42 -7.11
CA ASP A 2 -14.49 -5.41 -6.10
C ASP A 2 -13.81 -5.12 -4.77
N TRP A 3 -14.53 -5.39 -3.67
CA TRP A 3 -14.06 -5.17 -2.30
C TRP A 3 -14.41 -6.39 -1.46
N ASN A 4 -13.47 -7.33 -1.38
CA ASN A 4 -13.68 -8.64 -0.77
C ASN A 4 -13.27 -8.65 0.71
N HIS A 5 -13.60 -7.58 1.44
CA HIS A 5 -13.36 -7.46 2.88
C HIS A 5 -14.68 -7.38 3.64
N THR A 6 -14.69 -7.91 4.86
CA THR A 6 -15.87 -7.91 5.75
C THR A 6 -16.21 -6.52 6.32
N TYR A 7 -15.35 -5.52 6.09
CA TYR A 7 -15.53 -4.13 6.47
C TYR A 7 -15.66 -3.24 5.23
N THR A 8 -16.19 -2.03 5.37
CA THR A 8 -16.39 -1.12 4.24
C THR A 8 -15.12 -0.34 3.89
N ARG A 9 -15.06 0.21 2.66
CA ARG A 9 -14.00 1.14 2.26
C ARG A 9 -13.95 2.38 3.18
N GLU A 10 -15.10 2.88 3.62
CA GLU A 10 -15.18 4.02 4.53
C GLU A 10 -14.47 3.71 5.84
N THR A 11 -14.73 2.54 6.44
CA THR A 11 -14.06 2.10 7.67
C THR A 11 -12.55 1.97 7.47
N ALA A 12 -12.10 1.52 6.29
CA ALA A 12 -10.69 1.36 5.97
C ALA A 12 -9.95 2.71 5.82
N VAL A 13 -10.61 3.68 5.17
CA VAL A 13 -9.98 4.96 4.78
C VAL A 13 -10.19 6.03 5.86
N PHE A 14 -11.33 6.02 6.55
CA PHE A 14 -11.76 7.05 7.49
C PHE A 14 -12.34 6.45 8.79
N PRO A 15 -11.51 5.77 9.61
CA PRO A 15 -11.98 5.11 10.82
C PRO A 15 -12.45 6.09 11.92
N LEU A 16 -12.01 7.35 11.87
CA LEU A 16 -12.35 8.41 12.82
C LEU A 16 -12.60 9.72 12.06
N ASP A 17 -13.48 10.58 12.58
CA ASP A 17 -13.92 11.80 11.87
C ASP A 17 -12.79 12.79 11.57
N PHE A 18 -11.79 12.89 12.44
CA PHE A 18 -10.66 13.80 12.20
C PHE A 18 -9.78 13.35 11.03
N VAL A 19 -9.76 12.05 10.69
CA VAL A 19 -9.00 11.52 9.55
C VAL A 19 -9.58 12.02 8.22
N LYS A 20 -10.89 12.30 8.17
CA LYS A 20 -11.56 12.90 7.00
C LYS A 20 -11.12 14.34 6.76
N LYS A 21 -10.81 15.08 7.82
CA LYS A 21 -10.44 16.50 7.75
C LYS A 21 -9.04 16.72 7.18
N ASN A 22 -8.13 15.78 7.42
CA ASN A 22 -6.78 15.83 6.88
C ASN A 22 -6.28 14.40 6.60
N LYS A 23 -6.54 13.91 5.39
CA LYS A 23 -6.19 12.55 4.99
C LYS A 23 -4.76 12.49 4.48
N PHE A 24 -3.90 11.78 5.19
CA PHE A 24 -2.63 11.28 4.67
C PHE A 24 -2.82 9.90 4.06
N TRP A 25 -2.32 9.70 2.84
CA TRP A 25 -2.42 8.44 2.11
C TRP A 25 -1.13 7.64 2.26
N PRO A 26 -1.20 6.38 2.74
CA PRO A 26 -0.10 5.44 2.55
C PRO A 26 0.17 5.30 1.06
N SER A 27 1.41 5.51 0.64
CA SER A 27 1.83 5.44 -0.78
C SER A 27 1.91 4.01 -1.29
N VAL A 28 2.08 3.04 -0.39
CA VAL A 28 2.15 1.60 -0.67
C VAL A 28 1.39 0.82 0.40
N SER A 29 1.06 -0.44 0.08
CA SER A 29 0.50 -1.40 1.04
C SER A 29 1.58 -1.90 2.02
N ARG A 30 1.24 -2.88 2.87
CA ARG A 30 2.21 -3.50 3.77
C ARG A 30 3.34 -4.17 2.95
N VAL A 31 4.58 -3.88 3.31
CA VAL A 31 5.79 -4.46 2.71
C VAL A 31 5.90 -5.95 3.06
N ASP A 32 6.41 -6.76 2.13
CA ASP A 32 6.78 -8.17 2.36
C ASP A 32 8.26 -8.27 2.74
N ASP A 33 8.53 -8.31 4.03
CA ASP A 33 9.89 -8.33 4.57
C ASP A 33 10.63 -9.63 4.19
N ALA A 34 9.96 -10.78 4.24
CA ALA A 34 10.60 -12.07 4.03
C ALA A 34 10.97 -12.31 2.55
N TYR A 35 10.22 -11.73 1.62
CA TYR A 35 10.61 -11.71 0.21
C TYR A 35 11.86 -10.85 0.00
N GLY A 36 11.93 -9.66 0.62
CA GLY A 36 13.08 -8.77 0.54
C GLY A 36 14.36 -9.43 1.04
N ASP A 37 14.30 -10.12 2.19
CA ASP A 37 15.45 -10.83 2.75
C ASP A 37 15.95 -11.99 1.85
N ARG A 38 15.04 -12.66 1.15
CA ARG A 38 15.37 -13.78 0.24
C ARG A 38 15.82 -13.32 -1.15
N ASN A 39 15.45 -12.11 -1.57
CA ASN A 39 15.68 -11.57 -2.91
C ASN A 39 16.33 -10.18 -2.81
N LEU A 40 17.56 -10.14 -2.31
CA LEU A 40 18.26 -8.89 -2.04
C LEU A 40 18.55 -8.09 -3.33
N HIS A 41 17.82 -6.99 -3.52
CA HIS A 41 18.04 -6.00 -4.58
C HIS A 41 18.33 -4.64 -3.95
N CYS A 42 19.60 -4.22 -3.99
CA CYS A 42 20.09 -3.01 -3.32
C CYS A 42 20.56 -1.92 -4.29
N THR A 43 20.19 -2.02 -5.56
CA THR A 43 20.42 -1.01 -6.60
C THR A 43 19.10 -0.70 -7.31
N CYS A 44 19.04 0.44 -7.99
CA CYS A 44 17.86 0.78 -8.78
C CYS A 44 17.61 -0.31 -9.84
N ALA A 45 16.37 -0.77 -9.94
CA ALA A 45 15.99 -1.65 -11.04
C ALA A 45 16.03 -0.84 -12.36
N PRO A 46 16.24 -1.49 -13.51
CA PRO A 46 16.11 -0.83 -14.80
C PRO A 46 14.70 -0.24 -14.98
N MET A 47 14.58 0.86 -15.73
CA MET A 47 13.30 1.56 -15.92
C MET A 47 12.19 0.68 -16.52
N SER A 48 12.57 -0.36 -17.25
CA SER A 48 11.65 -1.38 -17.78
C SER A 48 10.87 -2.11 -16.70
N ASP A 49 11.44 -2.24 -15.51
CA ASP A 49 10.83 -2.98 -14.41
C ASP A 49 9.79 -2.12 -13.67
N TYR A 50 9.81 -0.81 -13.91
CA TYR A 50 8.83 0.15 -13.39
C TYR A 50 7.73 0.52 -14.40
N SER A 51 7.86 0.10 -15.67
CA SER A 51 6.83 0.29 -16.67
C SER A 51 5.84 -0.87 -16.62
N GLU A 52 4.65 -0.61 -16.06
CA GLU A 52 3.45 -1.46 -16.18
C GLU A 52 2.61 -1.09 -17.41
#